data_AF-A0A4S2PS05-F1
#
_entry.id   AF-A0A4S2PS05-F1
#
_cell.length_a   1.000
_cell.length_b   1.000
_cell.length_c   1.000
_cell.angle_alpha   90.00
_cell.angle_beta   90.00
_cell.angle_gamma   90.00
#
_symmetry.space_group_name_H-M   'P 1'
#
loop_
_entity.id
_entity.type
_entity.pdbx_description
1 polymer ?
#
loop_
_entity_poly.entity_id
_entity_poly.type
_entity_poly.pdbx_seq_one_letter_code
_entity_poly.pdbx_strand_id
1 'polypeptide(L)'
;MKPYLKTLILFPLILQGLVTALFWFLNWDFEPTPFTRYLMVAFFLTTIPAFLIALVAARFRYIRHNIAAIVLCSSLISFFYCNVASYFYLLFMGKQDASFWQWLTEGGLTLGILSACCMIFYTLFVLPWLLPKTKSL
;
A
#
# COMPACT_ATOMS: atom_id res chain seq x y z
N MET A 1 19.09 16.75 -9.06
CA MET A 1 18.64 15.73 -8.08
C MET A 1 17.39 15.04 -8.59
N LYS A 2 17.50 13.72 -8.83
CA LYS A 2 16.48 12.68 -8.59
C LYS A 2 15.04 12.98 -9.08
N PRO A 3 14.71 12.84 -10.39
CA PRO A 3 13.31 12.76 -10.84
C PRO A 3 12.48 11.76 -10.02
N TYR A 4 13.13 10.70 -9.52
CA TYR A 4 12.52 9.68 -8.67
C TYR A 4 12.20 10.13 -7.24
N LEU A 5 12.88 11.14 -6.68
CA LEU A 5 12.65 11.59 -5.29
C LEU A 5 11.28 12.25 -5.13
N LYS A 6 10.86 13.02 -6.13
CA LYS A 6 9.51 13.60 -6.15
C LYS A 6 8.47 12.49 -6.14
N THR A 7 8.61 11.47 -6.99
CA THR A 7 7.67 10.33 -7.02
C THR A 7 7.70 9.52 -5.72
N LEU A 8 8.87 9.32 -5.12
CA LEU A 8 9.05 8.61 -3.84
C LEU A 8 8.32 9.25 -2.66
N ILE A 9 8.10 10.57 -2.69
CA ILE A 9 7.45 11.31 -1.61
C ILE A 9 6.00 11.65 -1.97
N LEU A 10 5.77 12.09 -3.21
CA LEU A 10 4.46 12.55 -3.66
C LEU A 10 3.45 11.40 -3.73
N PHE A 11 3.86 10.21 -4.19
CA PHE A 11 2.95 9.07 -4.31
C PHE A 11 2.41 8.59 -2.95
N PRO A 12 3.25 8.31 -1.93
CA PRO A 12 2.76 7.96 -0.60
C PRO A 12 1.89 9.06 0.02
N LEU A 13 2.23 10.33 -0.19
CA LEU A 13 1.52 11.47 0.39
C LEU A 13 0.13 11.67 -0.23
N ILE A 14 0.02 11.54 -1.55
CA ILE A 14 -1.27 11.59 -2.26
C ILE A 14 -2.15 10.43 -1.80
N LEU A 15 -1.58 9.22 -1.69
CA LEU A 15 -2.32 8.04 -1.26
C LEU A 15 -2.80 8.19 0.18
N GLN A 16 -1.96 8.73 1.07
CA GLN A 16 -2.34 9.06 2.45
C GLN A 16 -3.56 9.98 2.47
N GLY A 17 -3.50 11.10 1.75
CA GLY A 17 -4.58 12.08 1.71
C GLY A 17 -5.88 11.49 1.15
N LEU A 18 -5.80 10.75 0.05
CA LEU A 18 -6.98 10.12 -0.58
C LEU A 18 -7.65 9.11 0.36
N VAL A 19 -6.87 8.25 1.01
CA VAL A 19 -7.40 7.19 1.89
C VAL A 19 -7.97 7.79 3.17
N THR A 20 -7.30 8.79 3.77
CA THR A 20 -7.85 9.51 4.93
C THR A 20 -9.16 10.22 4.58
N ALA A 21 -9.23 10.87 3.42
CA ALA A 21 -10.46 11.51 2.96
C ALA A 21 -11.57 10.48 2.73
N LEU A 22 -11.26 9.33 2.12
CA LEU A 22 -12.22 8.23 1.92
C LEU A 22 -12.77 7.70 3.25
N PHE A 23 -11.92 7.44 4.23
CA PHE A 23 -12.37 6.98 5.55
C PHE A 23 -13.27 8.00 6.25
N TRP A 24 -12.95 9.29 6.12
CA TRP A 24 -13.76 10.38 6.65
C TRP A 24 -15.11 10.50 5.94
N PHE A 25 -15.14 10.50 4.60
CA PHE A 25 -16.37 10.62 3.81
C PHE A 25 -17.30 9.43 3.96
N LEU A 26 -16.75 8.23 4.05
CA LEU A 26 -17.53 7.00 4.21
C LEU A 26 -18.00 6.79 5.65
N ASN A 27 -17.52 7.61 6.60
CA ASN A 27 -17.75 7.45 8.03
C ASN A 27 -17.59 5.98 8.45
N TRP A 28 -16.45 5.41 8.05
CA TRP A 28 -16.20 3.96 8.08
C TRP A 28 -16.43 3.34 9.46
N ASP A 29 -16.19 4.12 10.50
CA ASP A 29 -16.62 3.80 11.84
C ASP A 29 -18.04 4.34 12.02
N PHE A 30 -19.02 3.46 12.23
CA PHE A 30 -20.41 3.82 12.56
C PHE A 30 -20.55 4.62 13.89
N GLU A 31 -19.44 4.96 14.53
CA GLU A 31 -19.30 5.77 15.73
C GLU A 31 -18.36 6.96 15.46
N PRO A 32 -18.55 8.11 16.14
CA PRO A 32 -17.71 9.28 15.93
C PRO A 32 -16.26 9.00 16.36
N THR A 33 -15.39 8.71 15.40
CA THR A 33 -13.94 8.56 15.63
C THR A 33 -13.17 9.82 15.24
N PRO A 34 -12.13 10.19 16.02
CA PRO A 34 -11.38 11.41 15.76
C PRO A 34 -10.61 11.30 14.43
N PHE A 35 -10.55 12.40 13.67
CA PHE A 35 -9.88 12.45 12.37
C PHE A 35 -8.41 11.96 12.42
N THR A 36 -7.72 12.21 13.54
CA THR A 36 -6.35 11.73 13.79
C THR A 36 -6.22 10.21 13.71
N ARG A 37 -7.29 9.47 14.04
CA ARG A 37 -7.35 8.01 13.91
C ARG A 37 -7.34 7.59 12.45
N TYR A 38 -8.18 8.17 11.60
CA TYR A 38 -8.18 7.89 10.16
C TYR A 38 -6.85 8.24 9.49
N LEU A 39 -6.21 9.33 9.95
CA LEU A 39 -4.91 9.74 9.45
C LEU A 39 -3.80 8.75 9.84
N MET A 40 -3.79 8.25 11.08
CA MET A 40 -2.89 7.19 11.52
C MET A 40 -3.13 5.88 10.77
N VAL A 41 -4.38 5.47 10.63
CA VAL A 41 -4.76 4.23 9.94
C VAL A 41 -4.35 4.27 8.47
N ALA A 42 -4.62 5.38 7.78
CA ALA A 42 -4.17 5.59 6.41
C ALA A 42 -2.63 5.59 6.30
N PHE A 43 -1.93 6.24 7.24
CA PHE A 43 -0.47 6.26 7.26
C PHE A 43 0.13 4.86 7.36
N PHE A 44 -0.36 4.07 8.32
CA PHE A 44 0.11 2.70 8.51
C PHE A 44 -0.30 1.79 7.36
N LEU A 45 -1.57 1.77 6.95
CA LEU A 45 -2.06 0.80 5.96
C LEU A 45 -1.64 1.10 4.53
N THR A 46 -1.38 2.37 4.19
CA THR A 46 -1.24 2.76 2.77
C THR A 46 0.03 3.55 2.48
N THR A 47 0.43 4.47 3.35
CA THR A 47 1.60 5.33 3.11
C THR A 47 2.92 4.57 3.22
N ILE A 48 3.07 3.73 4.26
CA ILE A 48 4.28 2.91 4.43
C ILE A 48 4.44 1.88 3.28
N PRO A 49 3.39 1.13 2.87
CA PRO A 49 3.47 0.25 1.68
C PRO A 49 3.79 1.00 0.40
N ALA A 50 3.13 2.14 0.16
CA ALA A 50 3.36 2.95 -1.02
C ALA A 50 4.82 3.44 -1.07
N PHE A 51 5.38 3.80 0.08
CA PHE A 51 6.78 4.20 0.19
C PHE A 51 7.73 3.03 -0.09
N LEU A 52 7.50 1.86 0.50
CA LEU A 52 8.28 0.64 0.26
C LEU A 52 8.25 0.24 -1.22
N ILE A 53 7.08 0.30 -1.85
CA ILE A 53 6.89 -0.01 -3.28
C ILE A 53 7.62 1.02 -4.15
N ALA A 54 7.52 2.31 -3.83
CA ALA A 54 8.23 3.36 -4.53
C ALA A 54 9.77 3.22 -4.38
N LEU A 55 10.25 2.76 -3.23
CA LEU A 55 11.66 2.49 -2.97
C LEU A 55 12.16 1.30 -3.79
N VAL A 56 11.39 0.21 -3.85
CA VAL A 56 11.66 -0.93 -4.73
C VAL A 56 11.72 -0.47 -6.18
N ALA A 57 10.72 0.28 -6.65
CA ALA A 57 10.66 0.76 -8.02
C ALA A 57 11.85 1.68 -8.36
N ALA A 58 12.27 2.55 -7.43
CA ALA A 58 13.47 3.37 -7.58
C ALA A 58 14.77 2.54 -7.60
N ARG A 59 14.88 1.49 -6.77
CA ARG A 59 16.05 0.60 -6.72
C ARG A 59 16.23 -0.19 -8.01
N PHE A 60 15.15 -0.67 -8.60
CA PHE A 60 15.16 -1.32 -9.92
C PHE A 60 15.23 -0.31 -11.09
N ARG A 61 15.54 0.96 -10.77
CA ARG A 61 15.69 2.09 -11.68
C ARG A 61 14.50 2.34 -12.57
N TYR A 62 13.29 1.88 -12.21
CA TYR A 62 12.09 2.21 -12.97
C TYR A 62 12.31 1.93 -14.50
N ILE A 63 13.16 0.95 -14.83
CA ILE A 63 13.48 0.59 -16.21
C ILE A 63 12.47 -0.47 -16.59
N ARG A 64 11.76 -0.24 -17.70
CA ARG A 64 10.76 -1.15 -18.29
C ARG A 64 11.22 -2.62 -18.40
N HIS A 65 12.53 -2.86 -18.44
CA HIS A 65 13.13 -4.19 -18.54
C HIS A 65 13.01 -5.05 -17.27
N ASN A 66 12.76 -4.45 -16.09
CA ASN A 66 12.61 -5.18 -14.82
C ASN A 66 11.17 -5.15 -14.27
N ILE A 67 10.15 -4.95 -15.13
CA ILE A 67 8.74 -4.89 -14.71
C ILE A 67 8.35 -6.15 -13.92
N ALA A 68 8.78 -7.34 -14.33
CA ALA A 68 8.48 -8.57 -13.59
C ALA A 68 8.98 -8.55 -12.14
N ALA A 69 10.20 -8.05 -11.91
CA ALA A 69 10.77 -7.92 -10.57
C ALA A 69 10.05 -6.84 -9.74
N ILE A 70 9.68 -5.72 -10.37
CA ILE A 70 8.94 -4.64 -9.71
C ILE A 70 7.55 -5.13 -9.30
N VAL A 71 6.83 -5.80 -10.22
CA VAL A 71 5.52 -6.39 -9.96
C VAL A 71 5.64 -7.38 -8.81
N LEU A 72 6.53 -8.37 -8.91
CA LEU A 72 6.70 -9.41 -7.89
C LEU A 72 7.02 -8.83 -6.50
N CYS A 73 8.00 -7.92 -6.41
CA CYS A 73 8.34 -7.28 -5.14
C CYS A 73 7.19 -6.42 -4.60
N SER A 74 6.48 -5.68 -5.46
CA SER A 74 5.35 -4.86 -5.02
C SER A 74 4.16 -5.70 -4.54
N SER A 75 3.89 -6.83 -5.18
CA SER A 75 2.83 -7.77 -4.79
C SER A 75 3.15 -8.44 -3.47
N LEU A 76 4.39 -8.86 -3.25
CA LEU A 76 4.82 -9.43 -1.97
C LEU A 76 4.69 -8.40 -0.84
N ILE A 77 5.14 -7.16 -1.08
CA ILE A 77 4.98 -6.07 -0.10
C ILE A 77 3.50 -5.85 0.19
N SER A 78 2.66 -5.74 -0.84
CA SER A 78 1.21 -5.53 -0.67
C SER A 78 0.56 -6.68 0.11
N PHE A 79 0.90 -7.93 -0.22
CA PHE A 79 0.35 -9.11 0.44
C PHE A 79 0.72 -9.19 1.92
N PHE A 80 2.02 -9.16 2.23
CA PHE A 80 2.50 -9.34 3.59
C PHE A 80 2.15 -8.15 4.47
N TYR A 81 2.39 -6.95 3.95
CA TYR A 81 2.15 -5.74 4.73
C TYR A 81 0.67 -5.56 5.02
N CYS A 82 -0.21 -5.77 4.03
CA CYS A 82 -1.64 -5.63 4.24
C CYS A 82 -2.18 -6.63 5.28
N ASN A 83 -1.67 -7.87 5.28
CA ASN A 83 -2.02 -8.87 6.29
C ASN A 83 -1.57 -8.49 7.70
N VAL A 84 -0.30 -8.11 7.84
CA VAL A 84 0.29 -7.75 9.13
C VAL A 84 -0.39 -6.49 9.68
N ALA A 85 -0.54 -5.45 8.86
CA ALA A 85 -1.15 -4.20 9.28
C ALA A 85 -2.63 -4.35 9.62
N SER A 86 -3.38 -5.16 8.87
CA SER A 86 -4.80 -5.44 9.19
C SER A 86 -4.94 -6.23 10.48
N TYR A 87 -4.08 -7.22 10.72
CA TYR A 87 -4.07 -7.97 11.98
C TYR A 87 -3.79 -7.05 13.17
N PHE A 88 -2.73 -6.22 13.09
CA PHE A 88 -2.42 -5.27 14.15
C PHE A 88 -3.55 -4.27 14.37
N TYR A 89 -4.17 -3.78 13.30
CA TYR A 89 -5.32 -2.86 13.41
C TYR A 89 -6.48 -3.49 14.17
N LEU A 90 -6.86 -4.72 13.83
CA LEU A 90 -7.97 -5.42 14.48
C LEU A 90 -7.66 -5.79 15.94
N LEU A 91 -6.39 -6.13 16.22
CA LEU A 91 -5.89 -6.40 17.56
C LEU A 91 -5.91 -5.13 18.44
N PHE A 92 -5.45 -3.98 17.91
CA PHE A 92 -5.54 -2.68 18.61
C PHE A 92 -6.97 -2.16 18.77
N MET A 93 -7.88 -2.54 17.87
CA MET A 93 -9.31 -2.24 17.96
C MET A 93 -10.05 -3.12 18.97
N GLY A 94 -9.38 -4.12 19.58
CA GLY A 94 -10.02 -5.07 20.49
C GLY A 94 -11.05 -5.96 19.81
N LYS A 95 -11.00 -6.11 18.48
CA LYS A 95 -11.96 -6.89 17.68
C LYS A 95 -11.41 -8.27 17.30
N GLN A 96 -10.18 -8.61 17.70
CA GLN A 96 -9.49 -9.83 17.29
C GLN A 96 -8.78 -10.48 18.47
N ASP A 97 -9.40 -11.50 19.07
CA ASP A 97 -8.77 -12.38 20.06
C ASP A 97 -8.04 -13.58 19.40
N ALA A 98 -8.27 -13.78 18.11
CA ALA A 98 -7.72 -14.87 17.33
C ALA A 98 -6.22 -14.65 17.04
N SER A 99 -5.45 -15.74 17.08
CA SER A 99 -4.02 -15.72 16.73
C SER A 99 -3.81 -15.27 15.26
N PHE A 100 -2.61 -14.76 14.95
CA PHE A 100 -2.27 -14.33 13.58
C PHE A 100 -2.54 -15.42 12.52
N TRP A 101 -2.26 -16.69 12.85
CA TRP A 101 -2.53 -17.82 11.95
C TRP A 101 -4.01 -18.00 11.66
N GLN A 102 -4.84 -17.86 12.69
CA GLN A 102 -6.28 -17.98 12.58
C GLN A 102 -6.87 -16.81 11.78
N TRP A 103 -6.39 -15.57 12.01
CA TRP A 103 -6.72 -14.41 11.16
C TRP A 103 -6.38 -14.69 9.70
N LEU A 104 -5.19 -15.22 9.42
CA LEU A 104 -4.75 -15.50 8.06
C LEU A 104 -5.69 -16.47 7.35
N THR A 105 -6.13 -17.54 8.04
CA THR A 105 -7.04 -18.55 7.46
C THR A 105 -8.49 -18.09 7.34
N GLU A 106 -8.97 -17.22 8.24
CA GLU A 106 -10.39 -16.82 8.28
C GLU A 106 -10.70 -15.66 7.33
N GLY A 107 -9.74 -14.80 7.01
CA GLY A 107 -9.99 -13.66 6.12
C GLY A 107 -8.75 -12.94 5.62
N GLY A 108 -7.64 -13.01 6.34
CA GLY A 108 -6.37 -12.38 5.96
C GLY A 108 -5.87 -12.83 4.59
N LEU A 109 -5.96 -14.13 4.26
CA LEU A 109 -5.52 -14.65 2.96
C LEU A 109 -6.28 -13.99 1.81
N THR A 110 -7.61 -13.91 1.90
CA THR A 110 -8.47 -13.29 0.89
C THR A 110 -8.13 -11.81 0.71
N LEU A 111 -7.96 -11.10 1.81
CA LEU A 111 -7.65 -9.67 1.82
C LEU A 111 -6.24 -9.39 1.27
N GLY A 112 -5.26 -10.23 1.63
CA GLY A 112 -3.91 -10.19 1.11
C GLY A 112 -3.84 -10.47 -0.39
N ILE A 113 -4.54 -11.51 -0.87
CA ILE A 113 -4.59 -11.84 -2.30
C ILE A 113 -5.24 -10.70 -3.08
N LEU A 114 -6.36 -10.17 -2.60
CA LEU A 114 -7.03 -9.03 -3.25
C LEU A 114 -6.11 -7.82 -3.33
N SER A 115 -5.42 -7.49 -2.25
CA SER A 115 -4.41 -6.43 -2.19
C SER A 115 -3.28 -6.66 -3.20
N ALA A 116 -2.73 -7.88 -3.26
CA ALA A 116 -1.71 -8.24 -4.24
C ALA A 116 -2.21 -8.09 -5.68
N CYS A 117 -3.43 -8.54 -5.98
CA CYS A 117 -4.05 -8.39 -7.30
C CYS A 117 -4.22 -6.93 -7.71
N CYS A 118 -4.73 -6.07 -6.81
CA CYS A 118 -4.81 -4.63 -7.04
C CYS A 118 -3.44 -4.03 -7.35
N MET A 119 -2.40 -4.48 -6.64
CA MET A 119 -1.05 -3.95 -6.82
C MET A 119 -0.36 -4.46 -8.09
N ILE A 120 -0.64 -5.69 -8.52
CA ILE A 120 -0.26 -6.20 -9.85
C ILE A 120 -0.89 -5.32 -10.94
N PHE A 121 -2.19 -5.02 -10.82
CA PHE A 121 -2.87 -4.17 -11.78
C PHE A 121 -2.24 -2.76 -11.84
N TYR A 122 -2.03 -2.14 -10.67
CA TYR A 122 -1.38 -0.84 -10.59
C TYR A 122 0.02 -0.84 -11.22
N THR A 123 0.83 -1.86 -10.92
CA THR A 123 2.20 -1.95 -11.43
C THR A 123 2.32 -2.28 -12.91
N LEU A 124 1.36 -3.00 -13.49
CA LEU A 124 1.35 -3.33 -14.91
C LEU A 124 0.74 -2.22 -15.78
N PHE A 125 -0.27 -1.50 -15.30
CA PHE A 125 -1.02 -0.55 -16.13
C PHE A 125 -0.70 0.92 -15.82
N VAL A 126 -0.51 1.27 -14.55
CA VAL A 126 -0.34 2.67 -14.12
C VAL A 126 1.14 3.05 -14.04
N LEU A 127 1.97 2.16 -13.49
CA LEU A 127 3.39 2.41 -13.30
C LEU A 127 4.14 2.67 -14.63
N PRO A 128 3.91 1.91 -15.73
CA PRO A 128 4.58 2.17 -17.01
C PRO A 128 4.23 3.54 -17.64
N TRP A 129 3.11 4.13 -17.26
CA TRP A 129 2.70 5.48 -17.68
C TRP A 129 3.39 6.58 -16.88
N LEU A 130 3.62 6.36 -15.59
CA LEU A 130 4.34 7.28 -14.70
C LEU A 130 5.87 7.24 -14.89
N LEU A 131 6.32 6.27 -15.68
CA LEU A 131 7.71 5.92 -15.87
C LEU A 131 8.39 6.73 -16.98
N PRO A 132 9.62 7.26 -16.78
CA PRO A 132 10.37 7.91 -17.84
C PRO A 132 10.57 6.95 -19.02
N LYS A 133 10.12 7.34 -20.22
CA LYS A 133 10.23 6.53 -21.43
C LYS A 133 11.67 6.43 -21.96
N THR A 134 12.55 7.33 -21.54
CA THR A 134 13.94 7.42 -21.99
C THR A 134 14.90 7.19 -20.82
N LYS A 135 15.98 6.42 -21.06
CA LYS A 135 17.12 6.36 -20.13
C LYS A 135 17.58 7.80 -19.87
N SER A 136 17.61 8.23 -18.61
CA SER A 136 18.40 9.43 -18.28
C SER A 136 19.85 9.07 -18.58
N LEU A 137 20.39 9.67 -19.63
CA LEU A 137 21.82 9.63 -19.97
C LEU A 137 22.67 10.04 -18.76
#